data_AF-A0A940FHH2-F1
#
_entry.id   AF-A0A940FHH2-F1
#
_cell.length_a   1.000
_cell.length_b   1.000
_cell.length_c   1.000
_cell.angle_alpha   90.00
_cell.angle_beta   90.00
_cell.angle_gamma   90.00
#
_symmetry.space_group_name_H-M   'P 1'
#
loop_
_entity.id
_entity.type
_entity.pdbx_description
1 polymer ?
#
loop_
_entity_poly.entity_id
_entity_poly.type
_entity_poly.pdbx_seq_one_letter_code
_entity_poly.pdbx_strand_id
1 'polypeptide(L)' 'PIGTAYAVWTGIGAVGTALIGILIFKDPAGFWRVFFLSTLIMSIIGLKAVSH' A
#
# COMPACT_ATOMS: atom_id res chain seq x y z
N PRO A 1 -18.79 6.51 -5.14
CA PRO A 1 -18.92 5.39 -4.19
C PRO A 1 -18.06 5.62 -2.92
N ILE A 2 -18.64 5.52 -1.72
CA ILE A 2 -17.90 5.71 -0.45
C ILE A 2 -16.76 4.67 -0.27
N GLY A 3 -16.95 3.45 -0.78
CA GLY A 3 -15.97 2.36 -0.63
C GLY A 3 -14.62 2.62 -1.31
N THR A 4 -14.58 3.36 -2.43
CA THR A 4 -13.31 3.72 -3.07
C THR A 4 -12.53 4.75 -2.28
N ALA A 5 -13.20 5.75 -1.71
CA ALA A 5 -12.55 6.76 -0.88
C ALA A 5 -11.88 6.11 0.34
N TYR A 6 -12.55 5.14 0.99
CA TYR A 6 -11.97 4.34 2.07
C TYR A 6 -10.77 3.50 1.60
N ALA A 7 -10.89 2.80 0.48
CA ALA A 7 -9.78 2.00 -0.05
C ALA A 7 -8.53 2.84 -0.34
N VAL A 8 -8.71 4.05 -0.89
CA VAL A 8 -7.61 4.98 -1.15
C VAL A 8 -6.99 5.50 0.14
N TRP A 9 -7.81 5.89 1.12
CA TRP A 9 -7.32 6.40 2.41
C TRP A 9 -6.51 5.33 3.18
N THR A 10 -7.05 4.11 3.29
CA THR A 10 -6.37 2.99 3.93
C THR A 10 -5.09 2.63 3.19
N GLY A 11 -5.10 2.72 1.85
CA GLY A 11 -3.94 2.48 1.03
C GLY A 11 -2.79 3.46 1.27
N ILE A 12 -3.09 4.75 1.35
CA ILE A 12 -2.09 5.79 1.67
C ILE A 12 -1.46 5.53 3.05
N GLY A 13 -2.26 5.16 4.05
CA GLY A 13 -1.77 4.81 5.39
C GLY A 13 -0.87 3.56 5.40
N ALA A 14 -1.25 2.52 4.66
CA ALA A 14 -0.47 1.29 4.52
C ALA A 14 0.88 1.53 3.82
N VAL A 15 0.90 2.35 2.76
CA VAL A 15 2.14 2.73 2.06
C VAL A 15 3.05 3.56 2.97
N GLY A 16 2.50 4.55 3.67
CA GLY A 16 3.27 5.43 4.56
C GLY A 16 3.90 4.68 5.73
N THR A 17 3.15 3.78 6.38
CA THR A 17 3.68 2.96 7.49
C THR A 17 4.77 2.00 7.01
N ALA A 18 4.61 1.38 5.84
CA ALA A 18 5.64 0.53 5.26
C ALA A 18 6.92 1.29 4.88
N LEU A 19 6.79 2.47 4.27
CA LEU A 19 7.92 3.34 3.95
C LEU A 19 8.65 3.80 5.21
N ILE A 20 7.92 4.19 6.25
CA ILE A 20 8.50 4.57 7.55
C ILE A 20 9.22 3.38 8.19
N GLY A 21 8.64 2.18 8.17
CA GLY A 21 9.31 0.96 8.66
C GLY A 21 10.64 0.70 7.95
N ILE A 22 10.66 0.81 6.62
CA ILE A 22 11.86 0.55 5.82
C ILE A 22 12.91 1.66 6.01
N LEU A 23 12.50 2.93 5.99
CA LEU A 23 13.42 4.07 6.02
C LEU A 23 13.92 4.44 7.42
N ILE A 24 13.03 4.43 8.43
CA ILE A 24 13.35 4.87 9.80
C ILE A 24 13.77 3.69 10.66
N PHE A 25 13.01 2.59 10.65
CA PHE A 25 13.30 1.43 11.48
C PHE A 25 14.35 0.49 10.86
N LYS A 26 14.76 0.76 9.60
CA LYS A 26 15.68 -0.08 8.82
C LYS A 26 15.27 -1.55 8.86
N ASP A 27 13.96 -1.78 8.88
CA ASP A 27 13.38 -3.12 8.83
C ASP A 27 13.98 -3.85 7.62
N PRO A 28 14.39 -5.12 7.76
CA PRO A 28 14.90 -5.88 6.64
C PRO A 28 13.79 -5.97 5.58
N ALA A 29 13.95 -5.17 4.53
CA ALA A 29 13.13 -5.17 3.34
C ALA A 29 13.53 -6.39 2.49
N GLY A 30 13.28 -7.58 3.03
CA GLY A 30 13.49 -8.83 2.30
C GLY A 30 12.63 -8.85 1.03
N PHE A 31 13.12 -9.53 0.00
CA PHE A 31 12.47 -9.62 -1.31
C PHE A 31 10.96 -9.90 -1.22
N TRP A 32 10.57 -10.88 -0.39
CA TRP A 32 9.18 -11.24 -0.16
C TRP A 32 8.33 -10.12 0.46
N ARG A 33 8.89 -9.34 1.38
CA ARG A 33 8.18 -8.22 2.04
C ARG A 33 7.87 -7.12 1.03
N VAL A 34 8.84 -6.78 0.18
CA VAL A 34 8.67 -5.79 -0.90
C VAL A 34 7.70 -6.28 -1.97
N PHE A 35 7.76 -7.57 -2.33
CA PHE A 35 6.84 -8.19 -3.27
C PHE A 35 5.38 -8.09 -2.79
N PHE A 36 5.10 -8.49 -1.55
CA PHE A 36 3.75 -8.38 -0.99
C PHE A 36 3.29 -6.93 -0.85
N LEU A 37 4.19 -6.01 -0.48
CA LEU A 37 3.90 -4.58 -0.43
C LEU A 37 3.53 -4.03 -1.80
N SER A 38 4.31 -4.33 -2.84
CA SER A 38 4.02 -3.90 -4.20
C SER A 38 2.68 -4.43 -4.71
N THR A 39 2.35 -5.69 -4.41
CA THR A 39 1.05 -6.31 -4.76
C THR A 39 -0.10 -5.62 -4.02
N LEU A 40 0.06 -5.33 -2.74
CA LEU A 40 -0.92 -4.60 -1.94
C LEU A 40 -1.19 -3.21 -2.53
N ILE A 41 -0.13 -2.47 -2.86
CA ILE A 41 -0.19 -1.15 -3.49
C ILE A 41 -0.90 -1.23 -4.84
N MET A 42 -0.51 -2.19 -5.68
CA MET A 42 -1.08 -2.40 -7.01
C MET A 42 -2.57 -2.74 -6.94
N SER A 43 -2.98 -3.52 -5.94
CA SER A 43 -4.38 -3.89 -5.70
C SER A 43 -5.24 -2.67 -5.33
N ILE A 44 -4.73 -1.77 -4.48
CA ILE A 44 -5.41 -0.51 -4.13
C ILE A 44 -5.57 0.40 -5.35
N ILE A 45 -4.50 0.55 -6.13
CA ILE A 45 -4.54 1.38 -7.35
C ILE A 45 -5.50 0.77 -8.37
N GLY A 46 -5.49 -0.55 -8.55
CA GLY A 46 -6.42 -1.28 -9.41
C GLY A 46 -7.88 -1.08 -8.99
N LEU A 47 -8.19 -1.14 -7.69
CA LEU A 47 -9.53 -0.86 -7.18
C LEU A 47 -9.99 0.57 -7.50
N LYS A 48 -9.09 1.55 -7.35
CA LYS A 48 -9.36 2.96 -7.70
C LYS A 48 -9.57 3.14 -9.20
N ALA A 49 -8.81 2.43 -10.04
CA ALA A 49 -8.89 2.51 -11.49
C ALA A 49 -10.14 1.83 -12.05
N VAL A 50 -10.55 0.69 -11.49
CA VAL A 50 -11.78 -0.04 -11.87
C VAL A 50 -13.04 0.69 -11.44
N SER A 51 -13.01 1.32 -10.26
CA SER A 51 -14.21 1.93 -9.70
C SER A 51 -14.47 3.37 -10.20
N HIS A 52 -14.07 3.61 -11.46
CA HIS A 52 -14.35 4.83 -12.22
C HIS A 52 -15.82 4.93 -12.64
#